data_AF-A0A3B9HIC5-F1
#
_entry.id   AF-A0A3B9HIC5-F1
#
_cell.length_a   1.000
_cell.length_b   1.000
_cell.length_c   1.000
_cell.angle_alpha   90.00
_cell.angle_beta   90.00
_cell.angle_gamma   90.00
#
_symmetry.space_group_name_H-M   'P 1'
#
loop_
_entity.id
_entity.type
_entity.pdbx_description
1 polymer ?
#
loop_
_entity_poly.entity_id
_entity_poly.type
_entity_poly.pdbx_seq_one_letter_code
_entity_poly.pdbx_strand_id
1 'polypeptide(L)' 'MFALTTAFSDQYGRDVYICKGPQSTKYHYISDCRGLSNCSSDIYRVSLDEAKSMGRTLCGWED' A
#
# COMPACT_ATOMS: atom_id res chain seq x y z
N MET A 1 8.32 21.04 -34.38
CA MET A 1 8.39 20.97 -32.90
C MET A 1 7.02 20.49 -32.42
N PHE A 2 6.84 19.17 -32.28
CA PHE A 2 5.56 18.63 -31.79
C PHE A 2 5.67 18.44 -30.28
N ALA A 3 5.00 19.32 -29.54
CA ALA A 3 4.78 19.17 -28.12
C ALA A 3 3.82 17.98 -27.91
N LEU A 4 4.38 16.80 -27.63
CA LEU A 4 3.64 15.70 -27.04
C LEU A 4 3.66 15.89 -25.54
N THR A 5 2.81 16.78 -25.04
CA THR A 5 2.41 16.78 -23.63
C THR A 5 1.57 15.53 -23.42
N THR A 6 2.23 14.38 -23.27
CA THR A 6 1.58 13.16 -22.81
C THR A 6 0.91 13.51 -21.49
N ALA A 7 -0.42 13.43 -21.46
CA ALA A 7 -1.18 13.44 -20.23
C ALA A 7 -0.62 12.29 -19.38
N PHE A 8 0.27 12.60 -18.44
CA PHE A 8 0.61 11.72 -17.33
C PHE A 8 -0.70 11.61 -16.55
N SER A 9 -1.52 10.64 -16.96
CA SER A 9 -2.67 10.24 -16.16
C SER A 9 -2.04 9.81 -14.84
N ASP A 10 -2.21 10.67 -13.85
CA ASP A 10 -1.81 10.47 -12.47
C ASP A 10 -2.03 9.00 -12.16
N GLN A 11 -0.92 8.26 -12.03
CA GLN A 11 -0.94 6.84 -11.72
C GLN A 11 -1.31 6.75 -10.25
N TYR A 12 -2.54 7.14 -9.91
CA TYR A 12 -3.12 7.09 -8.57
C TYR A 12 -3.35 5.62 -8.22
N GLY A 13 -2.24 4.90 -8.06
CA GLY A 13 -2.20 3.62 -7.39
C GLY A 13 -2.70 3.90 -5.98
N ARG A 14 -3.89 3.38 -5.66
CA ARG A 14 -4.51 3.56 -4.35
C ARG A 14 -3.46 3.42 -3.25
N ASP A 15 -3.32 4.44 -2.43
CA ASP A 15 -2.47 4.35 -1.26
C ASP A 15 -3.02 3.29 -0.30
N VAL A 16 -2.12 2.46 0.19
CA VAL A 16 -2.37 1.41 1.18
C VAL A 16 -1.42 1.56 2.35
N TYR A 17 -1.76 0.93 3.45
CA TYR A 17 -0.99 0.91 4.67
C TYR A 17 -0.27 -0.44 4.81
N ILE A 18 0.99 -0.40 5.21
CA ILE A 18 1.79 -1.59 5.49
C ILE A 18 2.47 -1.47 6.84
N CYS A 19 2.58 -2.60 7.54
CA CYS A 19 3.52 -2.75 8.64
C CYS A 19 4.88 -3.22 8.07
N LYS A 20 6.01 -2.66 8.52
CA LYS A 20 7.36 -3.07 8.08
C LYS A 20 8.02 -4.10 9.00
N GLY A 21 7.27 -4.64 9.97
CA GLY A 21 7.75 -5.74 10.80
C GLY A 21 8.18 -6.96 9.96
N PRO A 22 9.14 -7.77 10.45
CA PRO A 22 9.70 -8.92 9.71
C PRO A 22 8.67 -9.99 9.35
N GLN A 23 7.56 -10.07 10.10
CA GLN A 23 6.45 -11.01 9.85
C GLN A 23 5.31 -10.41 9.02
N SER A 24 5.40 -9.13 8.66
CA SER A 24 4.35 -8.47 7.90
C SER A 24 4.42 -8.94 6.44
N THR A 25 3.34 -9.54 5.97
CA THR A 25 3.17 -10.01 4.58
C THR A 25 1.94 -9.39 3.93
N LYS A 26 1.25 -8.50 4.64
CA LYS A 26 -0.04 -7.95 4.26
C LYS A 26 0.03 -6.43 4.04
N TYR A 27 -0.83 -5.95 3.16
CA TYR A 27 -1.17 -4.54 3.03
C TYR A 27 -2.65 -4.34 3.39
N HIS A 28 -2.98 -3.11 3.76
CA HIS A 28 -4.26 -2.73 4.37
C HIS A 28 -4.82 -1.49 3.68
N TYR A 29 -6.12 -1.42 3.44
CA TYR A 29 -6.77 -0.24 2.88
C TYR A 29 -7.09 0.80 3.96
N ILE A 30 -7.29 0.35 5.20
CA ILE A 30 -7.52 1.21 6.37
C ILE A 30 -6.34 1.14 7.34
N SER A 31 -5.98 2.27 7.94
CA SER A 31 -4.88 2.35 8.91
C SER A 31 -5.22 1.71 10.25
N ASP A 32 -6.51 1.54 10.56
CA ASP A 32 -7.02 0.94 11.79
C ASP A 32 -7.55 -0.50 11.55
N CYS A 33 -6.97 -1.19 10.56
CA CYS A 33 -7.34 -2.57 10.30
C CYS A 33 -7.04 -3.44 11.53
N ARG A 34 -7.95 -4.36 11.88
CA ARG A 34 -7.71 -5.35 12.94
C ARG A 34 -6.39 -6.11 12.74
N GLY A 35 -5.99 -6.33 11.49
CA GLY A 35 -4.71 -6.97 11.16
C GLY A 35 -3.45 -6.15 11.51
N LEU A 36 -3.60 -4.84 11.76
CA LEU A 36 -2.51 -3.95 12.18
C LEU A 36 -2.36 -3.85 13.71
N SER A 37 -3.28 -4.43 14.50
CA SER A 37 -3.26 -4.33 15.97
C SER A 37 -1.98 -4.86 16.62
N ASN A 38 -1.31 -5.80 15.95
CA ASN A 38 -0.05 -6.41 16.41
C ASN A 38 1.19 -5.81 15.72
N CYS A 39 1.04 -4.75 14.93
CA CYS A 39 2.19 -4.08 14.33
C CYS A 39 3.04 -3.46 15.46
N SER A 40 4.27 -3.94 15.59
CA SER A 40 5.22 -3.48 16.62
C SER A 40 6.02 -2.24 16.19
N SER A 41 5.76 -1.73 14.99
CA SER A 41 6.41 -0.58 14.38
C SER A 41 5.38 0.43 13.91
N ASP A 42 5.83 1.53 13.31
CA ASP A 42 4.94 2.45 12.62
C ASP A 42 4.23 1.79 11.42
N ILE A 43 3.07 2.36 11.10
CA ILE A 43 2.30 2.04 9.90
C ILE A 43 2.75 2.99 8.79
N TYR A 44 3.17 2.43 7.66
CA TYR A 44 3.66 3.20 6.52
C TYR A 44 2.60 3.24 5.42
N ARG A 45 2.37 4.42 4.86
CA ARG A 45 1.57 4.59 3.64
C ARG A 45 2.48 4.37 2.43
N VAL A 46 2.08 3.49 1.54
CA VAL A 46 2.76 3.17 0.28
C VAL A 46 1.73 3.02 -0.83
N SER A 47 2.15 3.05 -2.09
CA SER A 47 1.22 2.76 -3.18
C SER A 47 0.84 1.27 -3.21
N LEU A 48 -0.35 0.94 -3.73
CA LEU A 48 -0.77 -0.45 -3.93
C LEU A 48 0.21 -1.24 -4.80
N ASP A 49 0.79 -0.60 -5.81
CA ASP A 49 1.75 -1.22 -6.72
C ASP A 49 3.08 -1.52 -6.00
N GLU A 50 3.54 -0.62 -5.14
CA GLU A 50 4.70 -0.85 -4.27
C GLU A 50 4.43 -1.99 -3.27
N ALA A 51 3.26 -2.01 -2.62
CA ALA A 51 2.92 -3.11 -1.71
C ALA A 51 2.93 -4.47 -2.43
N LYS A 52 2.39 -4.54 -3.65
CA LYS A 52 2.41 -5.76 -4.47
C LYS A 52 3.83 -6.12 -4.93
N SER A 53 4.65 -5.14 -5.33
CA SER A 53 6.04 -5.39 -5.75
C SER A 53 6.91 -5.89 -4.60
N MET A 54 6.61 -5.46 -3.36
CA MET A 54 7.18 -6.01 -2.12
C MET A 54 6.69 -7.43 -1.78
N GLY A 55 5.83 -8.04 -2.62
CA GLY A 55 5.24 -9.36 -2.39
C GLY A 55 4.17 -9.38 -1.30
N ARG A 56 3.61 -8.23 -0.91
CA ARG A 56 2.55 -8.15 0.09
C ARG A 56 1.20 -8.48 -0.54
N THR A 57 0.32 -9.08 0.26
CA THR A 57 -1.03 -9.49 -0.16
C THR A 57 -2.09 -8.76 0.65
N LEU A 58 -3.34 -8.72 0.17
CA LEU A 58 -4.42 -8.05 0.89
C LEU A 58 -4.68 -8.73 2.25
N CYS A 59 -4.91 -7.93 3.30
CA CYS A 59 -5.38 -8.46 4.58
C CYS A 59 -6.81 -9.02 4.46
N GLY A 60 -7.09 -10.14 5.11
CA GLY A 60 -8.42 -10.76 5.07
C GLY A 60 -9.45 -10.13 6.01
N TRP A 61 -9.06 -9.11 6.79
CA TRP A 61 -9.88 -8.44 7.80
C TRP A 61 -10.19 -6.99 7.41
N GLU A 62 -10.12 -6.68 6.12
CA GLU A 62 -10.53 -5.39 5.57
C GLU A 62 -12.07 -5.40 5.44
N ASP A 63 -12.73 -5.27 6.60
CA ASP A 63 -14.19 -5.11 6.72
C ASP A 63 -14.59 -3.62 6.74
#